data_AF-A0AA95RMX5-F1
#
_entry.id   AF-A0AA95RMX5-F1
#
_cell.length_a   1.000
_cell.length_b   1.000
_cell.length_c   1.000
_cell.angle_alpha   90.00
_cell.angle_beta   90.00
_cell.angle_gamma   90.00
#
_symmetry.space_group_name_H-M   'P 1'
#
loop_
_entity.id
_entity.type
_entity.pdbx_description
1 polymer ?
#
loop_
_entity_poly.entity_id
_entity_poly.type
_entity_poly.pdbx_seq_one_letter_code
_entity_poly.pdbx_strand_id
1 'polypeptide(L)'
;MRYFDYLEINQKEFVTQLERLFTVYKVQPVGNGYIDCIVMKNDFKEFIKEITAIGILITDVSWWCYVKPTEDNESTECPHGMGGPESEYYEGWFSELQNDFFEADVEFSNKASNVYEIYSKILDLLKKIGPFEIEFKKTSIHLLNKSSFGGIHPKKKWLDFNLVTNHQIEHEKITKIEQVSKNRFHNNFRFHSEDELNQEFLVLLKESYLLMS
;
A
#
# COMPACT_ATOMS: atom_id res chain seq x y z
N MET A 1 -10.60 -8.21 16.00
CA MET A 1 -11.45 -8.27 14.80
C MET A 1 -10.62 -8.86 13.68
N ARG A 2 -11.16 -9.67 12.76
CA ARG A 2 -10.41 -10.08 11.57
C ARG A 2 -10.58 -9.03 10.48
N TYR A 3 -9.65 -8.96 9.54
CA TYR A 3 -9.68 -7.98 8.44
C TYR A 3 -11.00 -8.00 7.66
N PHE A 4 -11.54 -9.19 7.35
CA PHE A 4 -12.84 -9.31 6.68
C PHE A 4 -14.01 -8.78 7.53
N ASP A 5 -13.99 -9.00 8.84
CA ASP A 5 -15.03 -8.47 9.73
C ASP A 5 -14.98 -6.92 9.75
N TYR A 6 -13.78 -6.33 9.67
CA TYR A 6 -13.59 -4.87 9.57
C TYR A 6 -14.12 -4.30 8.24
N LEU A 7 -13.83 -4.98 7.12
CA LEU A 7 -14.35 -4.60 5.81
C LEU A 7 -15.89 -4.67 5.78
N GLU A 8 -16.48 -5.71 6.38
CA GLU A 8 -17.93 -5.90 6.40
C GLU A 8 -18.64 -4.80 7.20
N ILE A 9 -18.11 -4.43 8.36
CA ILE A 9 -18.65 -3.33 9.19
C ILE A 9 -18.62 -1.99 8.45
N ASN A 10 -17.56 -1.73 7.66
CA ASN A 10 -17.33 -0.46 6.98
C ASN A 10 -17.61 -0.53 5.47
N GLN A 11 -18.33 -1.57 5.01
CA GLN A 11 -18.47 -1.91 3.60
C GLN A 11 -18.89 -0.72 2.74
N LYS A 12 -19.88 0.05 3.21
CA LYS A 12 -20.42 1.19 2.46
C LYS A 12 -19.37 2.27 2.20
N GLU A 13 -18.53 2.57 3.19
CA GLU A 13 -17.47 3.57 3.05
C GLU A 13 -16.40 3.08 2.07
N PHE A 14 -15.96 1.83 2.23
CA PHE A 14 -14.98 1.23 1.32
C PHE A 14 -15.46 1.19 -0.12
N VAL A 15 -16.69 0.74 -0.37
CA VAL A 15 -17.28 0.70 -1.71
C VAL A 15 -17.33 2.10 -2.31
N THR A 16 -17.76 3.10 -1.54
CA THR A 16 -17.82 4.50 -2.01
C THR A 16 -16.44 5.02 -2.41
N GLN A 17 -15.42 4.77 -1.59
CA GLN A 17 -14.05 5.18 -1.88
C GLN A 17 -13.48 4.43 -3.09
N LEU A 18 -13.77 3.13 -3.20
CA LEU A 18 -13.31 2.28 -4.29
C LEU A 18 -13.89 2.70 -5.64
N GLU A 19 -15.19 2.95 -5.71
CA GLU A 19 -15.85 3.43 -6.93
C GLU A 19 -15.32 4.79 -7.39
N ARG A 20 -14.99 5.67 -6.44
CA ARG A 20 -14.32 6.94 -6.74
C ARG A 20 -12.96 6.69 -7.39
N LEU A 21 -12.15 5.78 -6.84
CA LEU A 21 -10.86 5.41 -7.42
C LEU A 21 -11.02 4.77 -8.80
N PHE A 22 -12.03 3.92 -8.98
CA PHE A 22 -12.28 3.27 -10.27
C PHE A 22 -12.60 4.30 -11.36
N THR A 23 -13.38 5.31 -11.01
CA THR A 23 -13.69 6.41 -11.94
C THR A 23 -12.44 7.22 -12.28
N VAL A 24 -11.62 7.56 -11.28
CA VAL A 24 -10.39 8.36 -11.46
C VAL A 24 -9.38 7.63 -12.33
N TYR A 25 -9.16 6.34 -12.05
CA TYR A 25 -8.14 5.51 -12.68
C TYR A 25 -8.66 4.66 -13.85
N LYS A 26 -9.94 4.82 -14.22
CA LYS A 26 -10.60 4.09 -15.30
C LYS A 26 -10.46 2.58 -15.17
N VAL A 27 -10.73 2.08 -13.96
CA VAL A 27 -10.54 0.69 -13.59
C VAL A 27 -11.71 -0.16 -14.06
N GLN A 28 -11.41 -1.22 -14.80
CA GLN A 28 -12.40 -2.20 -15.24
C GLN A 28 -12.56 -3.31 -14.19
N PRO A 29 -13.69 -3.37 -13.45
CA PRO A 29 -13.98 -4.55 -12.64
C PRO A 29 -14.24 -5.77 -13.54
N VAL A 30 -13.86 -6.95 -13.06
CA VAL A 30 -14.07 -8.23 -13.75
C VAL A 30 -15.03 -9.10 -12.92
N GLY A 31 -16.04 -9.65 -13.59
CA GLY A 31 -17.05 -10.48 -12.94
C GLY A 31 -18.04 -9.67 -12.09
N ASN A 32 -18.52 -10.28 -11.00
CA ASN A 32 -19.47 -9.65 -10.09
C ASN A 32 -18.75 -9.12 -8.85
N GLY A 33 -18.68 -7.80 -8.70
CA GLY A 33 -18.09 -7.13 -7.53
C GLY A 33 -16.68 -6.58 -7.80
N TYR A 34 -15.84 -6.63 -6.76
CA TYR A 34 -14.54 -5.93 -6.73
C TYR A 34 -13.36 -6.88 -6.47
N ILE A 35 -13.52 -8.16 -6.80
CA ILE A 35 -12.50 -9.19 -6.56
C ILE A 35 -11.32 -8.96 -7.52
N ASP A 36 -11.63 -8.79 -8.80
CA ASP A 36 -10.65 -8.62 -9.87
C ASP A 36 -10.86 -7.28 -10.57
N CYS A 37 -9.78 -6.53 -10.73
CA CYS A 37 -9.81 -5.16 -11.24
C CYS A 37 -8.64 -4.92 -12.19
N ILE A 38 -8.91 -4.35 -13.36
CA ILE A 38 -7.90 -4.09 -14.39
C ILE A 38 -7.70 -2.57 -14.51
N VAL A 39 -6.44 -2.15 -14.41
CA VAL A 39 -6.02 -0.75 -14.58
C VAL A 39 -4.92 -0.68 -15.63
N MET A 40 -4.84 0.44 -16.35
CA MET A 40 -3.76 0.66 -17.30
C MET A 40 -2.40 0.67 -16.60
N LYS A 41 -1.38 0.10 -17.26
CA LYS A 41 -0.02 -0.04 -16.70
C LYS A 41 0.59 1.27 -16.18
N ASN A 42 0.27 2.40 -16.83
CA ASN A 42 0.79 3.71 -16.44
C ASN A 42 0.20 4.21 -15.12
N ASP A 43 -1.03 3.80 -14.80
CA ASP A 43 -1.78 4.22 -13.62
C ASP A 43 -1.63 3.23 -12.46
N PHE A 44 -1.19 2.01 -12.75
CA PHE A 44 -1.01 0.90 -11.80
C PHE A 44 -0.37 1.32 -10.47
N LYS A 45 0.79 1.97 -10.50
CA LYS A 45 1.52 2.28 -9.26
C LYS A 45 0.76 3.22 -8.32
N GLU A 46 0.16 4.27 -8.86
CA GLU A 46 -0.62 5.22 -8.05
C GLU A 46 -1.95 4.61 -7.62
N PHE A 47 -2.58 3.79 -8.48
CA PHE A 47 -3.78 3.05 -8.12
C PHE A 47 -3.56 2.11 -6.93
N ILE A 48 -2.52 1.27 -6.96
CA ILE A 48 -2.15 0.40 -5.82
C ILE A 48 -1.97 1.24 -4.56
N LYS A 49 -1.18 2.31 -4.65
CA LYS A 49 -0.90 3.19 -3.51
C LYS A 49 -2.17 3.79 -2.90
N GLU A 50 -3.13 4.22 -3.72
CA GLU A 50 -4.40 4.78 -3.22
C GLU A 50 -5.32 3.70 -2.63
N ILE A 51 -5.40 2.51 -3.23
CA ILE A 51 -6.17 1.38 -2.70
C ILE A 51 -5.61 0.93 -1.34
N THR A 52 -4.30 0.75 -1.26
CA THR A 52 -3.62 0.41 -0.01
C THR A 52 -3.75 1.54 1.02
N ALA A 53 -3.83 2.80 0.60
CA ALA A 53 -4.01 3.93 1.52
C ALA A 53 -5.41 4.04 2.11
N ILE A 54 -6.45 3.54 1.42
CA ILE A 54 -7.81 3.58 1.95
C ILE A 54 -8.13 2.45 2.90
N GLY A 55 -7.39 1.35 2.88
CA GLY A 55 -7.63 0.25 3.79
C GLY A 55 -7.80 -1.13 3.13
N ILE A 56 -7.65 -1.21 1.80
CA ILE A 56 -7.93 -2.42 1.03
C ILE A 56 -6.60 -3.07 0.62
N LEU A 57 -6.44 -4.33 1.02
CA LEU A 57 -5.31 -5.17 0.63
C LEU A 57 -5.52 -5.71 -0.79
N ILE A 58 -4.46 -5.62 -1.60
CA ILE A 58 -4.39 -6.28 -2.90
C ILE A 58 -3.50 -7.50 -2.71
N THR A 59 -4.00 -8.71 -2.91
CA THR A 59 -3.23 -9.93 -2.65
C THR A 59 -2.30 -10.30 -3.80
N ASP A 60 -2.72 -10.04 -5.03
CA ASP A 60 -2.08 -10.54 -6.24
C ASP A 60 -2.27 -9.55 -7.40
N VAL A 61 -1.30 -9.54 -8.32
CA VAL A 61 -1.34 -8.75 -9.56
C VAL A 61 -0.87 -9.62 -10.73
N SER A 62 -1.65 -9.69 -11.81
CA SER A 62 -1.24 -10.28 -13.09
C SER A 62 -1.15 -9.22 -14.19
N TRP A 63 -0.50 -9.55 -15.31
CA TRP A 63 -0.39 -8.65 -16.44
C TRP A 63 -1.43 -9.02 -17.50
N TRP A 64 -2.05 -8.00 -18.07
CA TRP A 64 -3.05 -8.13 -19.11
C TRP A 64 -2.60 -7.32 -20.32
N CYS A 65 -2.89 -7.82 -21.51
CA CYS A 65 -2.75 -7.07 -22.75
C CYS A 65 -4.03 -6.28 -23.02
N TYR A 66 -3.89 -4.99 -23.30
CA TYR A 66 -4.97 -4.20 -23.90
C TYR A 66 -4.94 -4.39 -25.42
N VAL A 67 -6.10 -4.71 -25.99
CA VAL A 67 -6.27 -4.98 -27.41
C VAL A 67 -7.30 -4.02 -27.97
N LYS A 68 -6.88 -3.22 -28.93
CA LYS A 68 -7.76 -2.33 -29.68
C LYS A 68 -8.15 -2.99 -30.99
N PRO A 69 -9.44 -3.19 -31.29
CA PRO A 69 -9.87 -3.59 -32.63
C PRO A 69 -9.61 -2.42 -33.59
N THR A 70 -8.68 -2.58 -34.53
CA THR A 70 -8.52 -1.67 -35.66
C THR A 70 -9.14 -2.27 -36.91
N GLU A 71 -9.65 -1.44 -37.81
CA GLU A 71 -10.33 -1.88 -39.06
C GLU A 71 -9.43 -2.72 -39.99
N ASP A 72 -8.10 -2.66 -39.82
CA ASP A 72 -7.12 -3.48 -40.53
C ASP A 72 -6.72 -4.73 -39.73
N ASN A 73 -7.60 -5.73 -39.70
CA ASN A 73 -7.42 -7.05 -39.10
C ASN A 73 -6.35 -7.94 -39.81
N GLU A 74 -5.32 -7.36 -40.41
CA GLU A 74 -4.25 -8.12 -41.07
C GLU A 74 -2.86 -8.00 -40.40
N SER A 75 -2.67 -7.15 -39.37
CA SER A 75 -1.37 -7.09 -38.68
C SER A 75 -1.34 -6.74 -37.19
N THR A 76 -2.46 -6.72 -36.47
CA THR A 76 -2.38 -6.71 -34.99
C THR A 76 -2.06 -8.11 -34.48
N GLU A 77 -0.79 -8.51 -34.61
CA GLU A 77 -0.16 -9.72 -34.05
C GLU A 77 -0.18 -9.70 -32.50
N CYS A 78 -1.34 -9.61 -31.86
CA CYS A 78 -1.41 -9.83 -30.42
C CYS A 78 -2.60 -10.71 -30.02
N PRO A 79 -2.52 -12.03 -30.27
CA PRO A 79 -3.44 -13.02 -29.73
C PRO A 79 -3.02 -13.51 -28.32
N HIS A 80 -2.17 -12.78 -27.60
CA HIS A 80 -1.42 -13.32 -26.45
C HIS A 80 -2.22 -13.45 -25.14
N GLY A 81 -3.46 -13.92 -25.16
CA GLY A 81 -4.16 -14.16 -23.90
C GLY A 81 -5.36 -15.09 -23.95
N MET A 82 -5.87 -15.40 -22.76
CA MET A 82 -6.97 -16.35 -22.55
C MET A 82 -8.38 -15.71 -22.68
N GLY A 83 -8.45 -14.47 -23.18
CA GLY A 83 -9.66 -13.66 -23.25
C GLY A 83 -9.81 -12.72 -22.05
N GLY A 84 -10.88 -11.94 -22.03
CA GLY A 84 -11.15 -10.98 -20.96
C GLY A 84 -12.29 -10.00 -21.25
N PRO A 85 -12.54 -9.05 -20.33
CA PRO A 85 -13.64 -8.11 -20.47
C PRO A 85 -13.35 -7.03 -21.52
N GLU A 86 -14.41 -6.62 -22.22
CA GLU A 86 -14.42 -5.34 -22.94
C GLU A 86 -14.33 -4.19 -21.94
N SER A 87 -13.57 -3.15 -22.26
CA SER A 87 -13.41 -2.00 -21.38
C SER A 87 -14.59 -1.03 -21.49
N GLU A 88 -15.12 -0.59 -20.36
CA GLU A 88 -16.09 0.50 -20.28
C GLU A 88 -15.46 1.88 -20.52
N TYR A 89 -14.13 2.00 -20.41
CA TYR A 89 -13.40 3.27 -20.44
C TYR A 89 -12.55 3.48 -21.70
N TYR A 90 -12.22 2.40 -22.42
CA TYR A 90 -11.37 2.42 -23.59
C TYR A 90 -11.99 1.59 -24.71
N GLU A 91 -11.76 1.99 -25.96
CA GLU A 91 -12.23 1.24 -27.13
C GLU A 91 -11.40 -0.05 -27.30
N GLY A 92 -11.88 -1.19 -26.78
CA GLY A 92 -11.19 -2.48 -26.90
C GLY A 92 -11.41 -3.40 -25.70
N TRP A 93 -10.67 -4.50 -25.66
CA TRP A 93 -10.74 -5.49 -24.58
C TRP A 93 -9.41 -5.67 -23.87
N PHE A 94 -9.48 -6.12 -22.62
CA PHE A 94 -8.32 -6.66 -21.92
C PHE A 94 -8.25 -8.17 -22.15
N SER A 95 -7.04 -8.71 -22.27
CA SER A 95 -6.80 -10.14 -22.45
C SER A 95 -5.71 -10.61 -21.48
N GLU A 96 -6.02 -11.64 -20.69
CA GLU A 96 -5.13 -12.15 -19.64
C GLU A 96 -3.87 -12.79 -20.25
N LEU A 97 -2.69 -12.43 -19.77
CA LEU A 97 -1.44 -13.08 -20.20
C LEU A 97 -1.20 -14.36 -19.39
N GLN A 98 -0.56 -15.36 -20.01
CA GLN A 98 0.00 -16.51 -19.28
C GLN A 98 1.29 -16.10 -18.57
N ASN A 99 1.17 -15.29 -17.52
CA ASN A 99 2.28 -14.86 -16.68
C ASN A 99 2.04 -15.23 -15.22
N ASP A 100 3.12 -15.42 -14.46
CA ASP A 100 3.03 -15.60 -13.02
C ASP A 100 2.42 -14.35 -12.37
N PHE A 101 1.55 -14.55 -11.38
CA PHE A 101 1.10 -13.49 -10.50
C PHE A 101 2.28 -12.94 -9.70
N PHE A 102 2.36 -11.63 -9.56
CA PHE A 102 3.28 -10.97 -8.65
C PHE A 102 2.49 -10.48 -7.44
N GLU A 103 2.97 -10.86 -6.26
CA GLU A 103 2.36 -10.58 -4.97
C GLU A 103 2.40 -9.08 -4.63
N ALA A 104 1.23 -8.43 -4.56
CA ALA A 104 1.06 -7.12 -3.95
C ALA A 104 0.66 -7.33 -2.47
N ASP A 105 1.04 -6.42 -1.57
CA ASP A 105 0.69 -6.43 -0.13
C ASP A 105 0.80 -7.75 0.67
N VAL A 106 1.52 -8.79 0.20
CA VAL A 106 1.67 -10.08 0.90
C VAL A 106 2.35 -9.95 2.26
N GLU A 107 3.07 -8.86 2.49
CA GLU A 107 3.57 -8.51 3.82
C GLU A 107 2.43 -8.21 4.81
N PHE A 108 1.14 -8.29 4.48
CA PHE A 108 0.06 -8.23 5.47
C PHE A 108 -0.92 -9.40 5.43
N SER A 109 -0.93 -10.22 4.37
CA SER A 109 -1.92 -11.28 4.12
C SER A 109 -2.10 -12.29 5.26
N ASN A 110 -1.02 -12.58 6.00
CA ASN A 110 -1.00 -13.53 7.13
C ASN A 110 -0.85 -12.86 8.51
N LYS A 111 -1.14 -11.56 8.60
CA LYS A 111 -0.99 -10.76 9.84
C LYS A 111 -2.36 -10.34 10.37
N ALA A 112 -2.44 -10.10 11.68
CA ALA A 112 -3.68 -9.66 12.30
C ALA A 112 -4.09 -8.24 11.85
N SER A 113 -5.39 -7.93 11.84
CA SER A 113 -5.92 -6.67 11.25
C SER A 113 -5.31 -5.43 11.91
N ASN A 114 -5.07 -5.49 13.22
CA ASN A 114 -4.44 -4.42 13.99
C ASN A 114 -3.09 -3.99 13.41
N VAL A 115 -2.34 -4.90 12.80
CA VAL A 115 -1.04 -4.60 12.18
C VAL A 115 -1.21 -3.66 10.99
N TYR A 116 -2.26 -3.90 10.20
CA TYR A 116 -2.61 -3.05 9.06
C TYR A 116 -3.27 -1.74 9.51
N GLU A 117 -4.13 -1.78 10.53
CA GLU A 117 -4.72 -0.57 11.14
C GLU A 117 -3.64 0.40 11.63
N ILE A 118 -2.62 -0.11 12.34
CA ILE A 118 -1.46 0.70 12.77
C ILE A 118 -0.71 1.28 11.57
N TYR A 119 -0.43 0.45 10.55
CA TYR A 119 0.26 0.88 9.33
C TYR A 119 -0.49 2.03 8.65
N SER A 120 -1.79 1.85 8.37
CA SER A 120 -2.63 2.87 7.72
C SER A 120 -2.71 4.15 8.55
N LYS A 121 -2.84 4.03 9.87
CA LYS A 121 -2.85 5.19 10.76
C LYS A 121 -1.54 5.98 10.72
N ILE A 122 -0.40 5.31 10.70
CA ILE A 122 0.91 5.97 10.56
C ILE A 122 0.99 6.73 9.23
N LEU A 123 0.55 6.14 8.12
CA LEU A 123 0.54 6.82 6.83
C LEU A 123 -0.36 8.06 6.84
N ASP A 124 -1.54 7.99 7.44
CA ASP A 124 -2.46 9.13 7.55
C ASP A 124 -1.91 10.26 8.42
N LEU A 125 -1.17 9.93 9.48
CA LEU A 125 -0.46 10.91 10.28
C LEU A 125 0.65 11.59 9.47
N LEU A 126 1.41 10.83 8.66
CA LEU A 126 2.47 11.37 7.82
C LEU A 126 1.97 12.26 6.69
N LYS A 127 0.85 11.90 6.05
CA LYS A 127 0.21 12.75 5.02
C LYS A 127 -0.15 14.15 5.55
N LYS A 128 -0.45 14.27 6.85
CA LYS A 128 -0.70 15.56 7.52
C LYS A 128 0.57 16.35 7.81
N ILE A 129 1.72 15.69 7.86
CA ILE A 129 3.03 16.32 8.10
C ILE A 129 3.61 16.87 6.79
N GLY A 130 3.59 16.08 5.71
CA GLY A 130 4.11 16.48 4.41
C GLY A 130 4.24 15.33 3.40
N PRO A 131 4.73 15.59 2.18
CA PRO A 131 4.97 14.55 1.18
C PRO A 131 6.09 13.61 1.61
N PHE A 132 5.96 12.32 1.30
CA PHE A 132 6.95 11.29 1.54
C PHE A 132 6.86 10.20 0.47
N GLU A 133 7.92 9.45 0.30
CA GLU A 133 7.97 8.28 -0.59
C GLU A 133 7.96 6.99 0.26
N ILE A 134 7.45 5.92 -0.34
CA ILE A 134 7.39 4.59 0.26
C ILE A 134 8.25 3.65 -0.60
N GLU A 135 9.18 2.96 0.04
CA GLU A 135 10.02 1.94 -0.62
C GLU A 135 9.80 0.57 0.04
N PHE A 136 9.32 -0.39 -0.74
CA PHE A 136 9.12 -1.77 -0.28
C PHE A 136 10.43 -2.55 -0.40
N LYS A 137 10.87 -3.13 0.72
CA LYS A 137 11.96 -4.11 0.79
C LYS A 137 11.36 -5.48 1.16
N LYS A 138 12.16 -6.53 1.01
CA LYS A 138 11.75 -7.93 1.21
C LYS A 138 11.06 -8.20 2.56
N THR A 139 11.36 -7.44 3.61
CA THR A 139 10.83 -7.66 4.97
C THR A 139 10.52 -6.36 5.72
N SER A 140 10.50 -5.23 5.02
CA SER A 140 10.30 -3.90 5.61
C SER A 140 9.79 -2.91 4.59
N ILE A 141 9.08 -1.89 5.07
CA ILE A 141 8.60 -0.78 4.27
C ILE A 141 9.30 0.47 4.77
N HIS A 142 10.09 1.13 3.93
CA HIS A 142 10.84 2.31 4.32
C HIS A 142 10.06 3.56 3.92
N LEU A 143 10.09 4.57 4.79
CA LEU A 143 9.47 5.86 4.61
C LEU A 143 10.57 6.90 4.38
N LEU A 144 10.52 7.60 3.25
CA LEU A 144 11.58 8.48 2.79
C LEU A 144 11.10 9.93 2.66
N ASN A 145 11.96 10.84 3.09
CA ASN A 145 11.89 12.27 2.79
C ASN A 145 13.34 12.69 2.52
N LYS A 146 13.75 12.74 1.23
CA LYS A 146 15.14 12.68 0.71
C LYS A 146 15.98 11.46 1.15
N SER A 147 15.77 10.95 2.36
CA SER A 147 16.41 9.78 2.95
C SER A 147 15.43 9.09 3.91
N SER A 148 15.72 7.85 4.29
CA SER A 148 14.86 7.07 5.19
C SER A 148 14.78 7.71 6.58
N PHE A 149 13.56 8.02 7.02
CA PHE A 149 13.30 8.54 8.37
C PHE A 149 12.53 7.53 9.24
N GLY A 150 11.79 6.61 8.60
CA GLY A 150 11.01 5.58 9.29
C GLY A 150 11.09 4.24 8.57
N GLY A 151 11.02 3.15 9.33
CA GLY A 151 10.97 1.78 8.82
C GLY A 151 9.84 1.00 9.48
N ILE A 152 8.92 0.48 8.68
CA ILE A 152 7.79 -0.31 9.14
C ILE A 152 8.12 -1.79 8.95
N HIS A 153 7.92 -2.56 10.02
CA HIS A 153 8.18 -3.99 10.04
C HIS A 153 6.93 -4.73 10.54
N PRO A 154 6.00 -5.08 9.63
CA PRO A 154 4.79 -5.81 10.01
C PRO A 154 5.15 -7.17 10.61
N LYS A 155 4.64 -7.51 11.80
CA LYS A 155 4.78 -8.84 12.43
C LYS A 155 3.41 -9.53 12.49
N LYS A 156 3.35 -10.79 12.91
CA LYS A 156 2.09 -11.55 12.90
C LYS A 156 0.95 -10.89 13.70
N LYS A 157 1.27 -10.21 14.80
CA LYS A 157 0.27 -9.64 15.75
C LYS A 157 0.56 -8.20 16.21
N TRP A 158 1.65 -7.60 15.74
CA TRP A 158 2.08 -6.25 16.11
C TRP A 158 2.87 -5.66 14.96
N LEU A 159 3.15 -4.35 15.03
CA LEU A 159 3.99 -3.65 14.09
C LEU A 159 5.20 -3.10 14.84
N ASP A 160 6.40 -3.45 14.39
CA ASP A 160 7.61 -2.78 14.86
C ASP A 160 7.88 -1.58 13.93
N PHE A 161 8.16 -0.41 14.49
CA PHE A 161 8.45 0.82 13.77
C PHE A 161 9.81 1.36 14.19
N ASN A 162 10.75 1.38 13.25
CA ASN A 162 12.04 2.01 13.43
C ASN A 162 11.93 3.50 13.13
N LEU A 163 12.23 4.34 14.12
CA LEU A 163 12.25 5.80 13.98
C LEU A 163 13.70 6.31 14.03
N VAL A 164 14.11 7.05 13.00
CA VAL A 164 15.45 7.63 12.94
C VAL A 164 15.46 9.01 13.59
N THR A 165 16.24 9.18 14.65
CA THR A 165 16.42 10.49 15.31
C THR A 165 17.91 10.79 15.54
N ASN A 166 18.24 12.00 16.00
CA ASN A 166 19.60 12.39 16.35
C ASN A 166 19.97 12.13 17.83
N HIS A 167 19.06 11.53 18.58
CA HIS A 167 19.19 11.24 20.01
C HIS A 167 18.51 9.92 20.37
N GLN A 168 18.85 9.35 21.53
CA GLN A 168 18.14 8.18 22.04
C GLN A 168 16.82 8.62 22.68
N ILE A 169 15.75 7.87 22.47
CA ILE A 169 14.44 8.18 23.03
C ILE A 169 14.19 7.26 24.22
N GLU A 170 13.76 7.82 25.34
CA GLU A 170 13.22 7.05 26.46
C GLU A 170 11.70 7.01 26.34
N HIS A 171 11.14 5.85 26.01
CA HIS A 171 9.70 5.68 25.84
C HIS A 171 9.31 4.22 26.12
N GLU A 172 8.15 3.99 26.75
CA GLU A 172 7.71 2.65 27.19
C GLU A 172 7.54 1.64 26.03
N LYS A 173 7.24 2.14 24.82
CA LYS A 173 7.07 1.31 23.61
C LYS A 173 8.39 0.99 22.91
N ILE A 174 9.52 1.55 23.35
CA ILE A 174 10.82 1.26 22.72
C ILE A 174 11.31 -0.10 23.20
N THR A 175 11.57 -0.96 22.22
CA THR A 175 12.06 -2.33 22.45
C THR A 175 13.57 -2.45 22.22
N LYS A 176 14.13 -1.53 21.42
CA LYS A 176 15.54 -1.53 21.05
C LYS A 176 15.97 -0.14 20.60
N ILE A 177 17.19 0.24 20.94
CA ILE A 177 17.85 1.44 20.43
C ILE A 177 19.18 1.00 19.82
N GLU A 178 19.48 1.46 18.61
CA GLU A 178 20.75 1.20 17.92
C GLU A 178 21.34 2.50 17.41
N GLN A 179 22.62 2.77 17.70
CA GLN A 179 23.32 3.87 17.06
C GLN A 179 23.81 3.44 15.67
N VAL A 180 23.27 4.07 14.63
CA VAL A 180 23.56 3.71 13.24
C VAL A 180 24.57 4.65 12.57
N SER A 181 24.81 5.81 13.17
CA SER A 181 25.94 6.67 12.82
C SER A 181 26.33 7.55 14.00
N LYS A 182 27.36 8.39 13.82
CA LYS A 182 27.81 9.35 14.84
C LYS A 182 26.66 10.17 15.43
N ASN A 183 25.68 10.56 14.61
CA ASN A 183 24.61 11.48 14.99
C ASN A 183 23.21 10.89 14.72
N ARG A 184 23.07 9.57 14.57
CA ARG A 184 21.77 8.95 14.24
C ARG A 184 21.54 7.68 15.03
N PHE A 185 20.32 7.54 15.51
CA PHE A 185 19.82 6.40 16.26
C PHE A 185 18.58 5.86 15.60
N HIS A 186 18.49 4.53 15.54
CA HIS A 186 17.27 3.80 15.28
C HIS A 186 16.60 3.50 16.62
N ASN A 187 15.43 4.09 16.85
CA ASN A 187 14.61 3.84 18.02
C ASN A 187 13.44 2.96 17.59
N ASN A 188 13.44 1.70 18.00
CA ASN A 188 12.47 0.71 17.53
C ASN A 188 11.28 0.64 18.48
N PHE A 189 10.17 1.25 18.05
CA PHE A 189 8.87 1.17 18.70
C PHE A 189 8.17 -0.15 18.38
N ARG A 190 7.34 -0.63 19.31
CA ARG A 190 6.41 -1.72 19.07
C ARG A 190 4.99 -1.26 19.37
N PHE A 191 4.10 -1.47 18.41
CA PHE A 191 2.69 -1.13 18.52
C PHE A 191 1.82 -2.37 18.37
N HIS A 192 0.86 -2.52 19.27
CA HIS A 192 -0.16 -3.55 19.29
C HIS A 192 -1.54 -3.03 18.86
N SER A 193 -1.80 -1.72 18.96
CA SER A 193 -3.01 -1.09 18.41
C SER A 193 -2.75 0.33 17.96
N GLU A 194 -3.64 0.88 17.14
CA GLU A 194 -3.52 2.28 16.68
C GLU A 194 -3.69 3.31 17.82
N ASP A 195 -4.38 2.95 18.91
CA ASP A 195 -4.54 3.81 20.09
C ASP A 195 -3.20 4.13 20.79
N GLU A 196 -2.18 3.30 20.57
CA GLU A 196 -0.84 3.50 21.11
C GLU A 196 -0.03 4.55 20.32
N LEU A 197 -0.53 5.00 19.17
CA LEU A 197 0.05 6.09 18.37
C LEU A 197 -0.34 7.44 18.98
N ASN A 198 0.13 7.68 20.20
CA ASN A 198 -0.19 8.83 21.02
C ASN A 198 0.51 10.12 20.54
N GLN A 199 0.14 11.25 21.13
CA GLN A 199 0.71 12.56 20.77
C GLN A 199 2.23 12.64 20.90
N GLU A 200 2.81 11.90 21.86
CA GLU A 200 4.26 11.85 22.04
C GLU A 200 4.94 11.19 20.82
N PHE A 201 4.43 10.04 20.36
CA PHE A 201 4.91 9.42 19.13
C PHE A 201 4.74 10.33 17.91
N LEU A 202 3.63 11.06 17.80
CA LEU A 202 3.40 11.99 16.67
C LEU A 202 4.44 13.13 16.62
N VAL A 203 4.83 13.68 17.78
CA VAL A 203 5.87 14.71 17.88
C VAL A 203 7.21 14.15 17.39
N LEU A 204 7.58 12.95 17.85
CA LEU A 204 8.81 12.28 17.45
C LEU A 204 8.82 11.90 15.96
N LEU A 205 7.67 11.46 15.44
CA LEU A 205 7.49 11.14 14.02
C LEU A 205 7.72 12.37 13.14
N LYS A 206 7.16 13.51 13.55
CA LYS A 206 7.37 14.79 12.87
C LYS A 206 8.83 15.26 12.95
N GLU A 207 9.48 15.11 14.10
CA GLU A 207 10.89 15.44 14.26
C GLU A 207 11.76 14.62 13.30
N SER A 208 11.55 13.30 13.26
CA SER A 208 12.27 12.39 12.37
C SER A 208 12.08 12.74 10.90
N TYR A 209 10.84 13.02 10.50
CA TYR A 209 10.51 13.48 9.14
C TYR A 209 11.28 14.76 8.77
N LEU A 210 11.30 15.75 9.68
CA LEU A 210 11.99 17.03 9.46
C LEU A 210 13.52 16.88 9.45
N LEU A 211 14.05 15.93 10.22
CA LEU A 211 15.49 15.68 10.32
C LEU A 211 16.09 15.14 9.01
N MET A 212 15.29 14.44 8.20
CA MET A 212 15.73 13.88 6.92
C MET A 212 15.37 14.76 5.71
N SER A 213 14.61 15.83 5.93
CA SER A 213 14.05 16.73 4.90
C SER A 213 15.05 17.42 3.99
#